data_AF-A0A8T7KYJ2-F1
#
_entry.id   AF-A0A8T7KYJ2-F1
#
_cell.length_a   1.000
_cell.length_b   1.000
_cell.length_c   1.000
_cell.angle_alpha   90.00
_cell.angle_beta   90.00
_cell.angle_gamma   90.00
#
_symmetry.space_group_name_H-M   'P 1'
#
loop_
_entity.id
_entity.type
_entity.pdbx_description
1 polymer ?
#
loop_
_entity_poly.entity_id
_entity_poly.type
_entity_poly.pdbx_seq_one_letter_code
_entity_poly.pdbx_strand_id
1 'polypeptide(L)'
;MTADSREKALVEELYALIRYVYRKKLADEIIQAFEDAFASRTTPEERIAICEQWIDFYRAHRYRKAMRRRRPTSQERLTPCSACGYPVSHRHHLWDVATHGENRVTVQLCANCHELHHLMYNTLARDSERSRKLVLHILASSRLSPQAVRQILGWCRAIMQYEVKNGWLEAHKVSDRWIEEKLHWADYLRQAESRV
;
A
#
# COMPACT_ATOMS: atom_id res chain seq x y z
N MET A 1 -23.34 -31.22 9.79
CA MET A 1 -22.69 -30.52 10.93
C MET A 1 -23.78 -30.28 11.97
N THR A 2 -23.63 -30.80 13.19
CA THR A 2 -24.60 -30.59 14.29
C THR A 2 -24.51 -29.16 14.82
N ALA A 3 -25.55 -28.67 15.51
CA ALA A 3 -25.52 -27.35 16.14
C ALA A 3 -24.32 -27.19 17.10
N ASP A 4 -24.02 -28.25 17.87
CA ASP A 4 -22.89 -28.32 18.80
C ASP A 4 -21.52 -28.22 18.08
N SER A 5 -21.33 -28.92 16.96
CA SER A 5 -20.09 -28.82 16.17
C SER A 5 -19.91 -27.46 15.49
N ARG A 6 -21.02 -26.78 15.13
CA ARG A 6 -20.99 -25.42 14.60
C ARG A 6 -20.64 -24.41 15.69
N GLU A 7 -21.25 -24.53 16.86
CA GLU A 7 -21.00 -23.66 18.01
C GLU A 7 -19.51 -23.69 18.41
N LYS A 8 -18.94 -24.88 18.55
CA LYS A 8 -17.52 -25.06 18.88
C LYS A 8 -16.59 -24.42 17.85
N ALA A 9 -16.88 -24.61 16.55
CA ALA A 9 -16.07 -24.03 15.49
C ALA A 9 -16.08 -22.48 15.50
N LEU A 10 -17.24 -21.88 15.80
CA LEU A 10 -17.38 -20.43 15.90
C LEU A 10 -16.62 -19.89 17.12
N VAL A 11 -16.70 -20.54 18.27
CA VAL A 11 -15.95 -20.15 19.47
C VAL A 11 -14.43 -20.21 19.23
N GLU A 12 -13.94 -21.28 18.59
CA GLU A 12 -12.52 -21.40 18.22
C GLU A 12 -12.07 -20.30 17.25
N GLU A 13 -12.90 -19.97 16.25
CA GLU A 13 -12.62 -18.85 15.33
C GLU A 13 -12.55 -17.51 16.08
N LEU A 14 -13.53 -17.25 16.95
CA LEU A 14 -13.59 -16.03 17.74
C LEU A 14 -12.34 -15.86 18.60
N TYR A 15 -11.89 -16.91 19.28
CA TYR A 15 -10.71 -16.85 20.14
C TYR A 15 -9.44 -16.59 19.33
N ALA A 16 -9.32 -17.22 18.15
CA ALA A 16 -8.22 -16.96 17.24
C ALA A 16 -8.20 -15.49 16.77
N LEU A 17 -9.37 -14.93 16.46
CA LEU A 17 -9.48 -13.52 16.07
C LEU A 17 -9.10 -12.57 17.21
N ILE A 18 -9.58 -12.80 18.43
CA ILE A 18 -9.25 -11.97 19.60
C ILE A 18 -7.74 -12.00 19.88
N ARG A 19 -7.13 -13.20 19.89
CA ARG A 19 -5.68 -13.38 20.11
C ARG A 19 -4.82 -12.78 19.00
N TYR A 20 -5.33 -12.71 17.77
CA TYR A 20 -4.66 -11.98 16.69
C TYR A 20 -4.70 -10.45 16.91
N VAL A 21 -5.83 -9.95 17.40
CA VAL A 21 -6.08 -8.51 17.55
C VAL A 21 -5.38 -7.93 18.77
N TYR A 22 -5.27 -8.64 19.89
CA TYR A 22 -4.74 -8.11 21.14
C TYR A 22 -3.48 -8.81 21.62
N ARG A 23 -2.75 -8.16 22.54
CA ARG A 23 -1.63 -8.79 23.26
C ARG A 23 -2.20 -9.79 24.27
N LYS A 24 -1.43 -10.86 24.54
CA LYS A 24 -1.84 -12.01 25.39
C LYS A 24 -2.73 -11.63 26.58
N LYS A 25 -2.25 -10.77 27.49
CA LYS A 25 -2.99 -10.37 28.69
C LYS A 25 -4.41 -9.84 28.39
N LEU A 26 -4.52 -8.90 27.45
CA LEU A 26 -5.80 -8.30 27.10
C LEU A 26 -6.69 -9.26 26.29
N ALA A 27 -6.09 -10.13 25.48
CA ALA A 27 -6.83 -11.17 24.78
C ALA A 27 -7.49 -12.15 25.76
N ASP A 28 -6.76 -12.56 26.80
CA ASP A 28 -7.26 -13.48 27.83
C ASP A 28 -8.41 -12.83 28.64
N GLU A 29 -8.28 -11.56 29.02
CA GLU A 29 -9.35 -10.79 29.70
C GLU A 29 -10.64 -10.69 28.85
N ILE A 30 -10.52 -10.47 27.54
CA ILE A 30 -11.66 -10.38 26.62
C ILE A 30 -12.31 -11.74 26.41
N ILE A 31 -11.51 -12.81 26.29
CA ILE A 31 -12.02 -14.18 26.16
C ILE A 31 -12.80 -14.56 27.41
N GLN A 32 -12.29 -14.27 28.60
CA GLN A 32 -12.99 -14.57 29.85
C GLN A 32 -14.35 -13.84 29.92
N ALA A 33 -14.38 -12.54 29.57
CA ALA A 33 -15.62 -11.78 29.54
C ALA A 33 -16.65 -12.33 28.53
N PHE A 34 -16.17 -12.86 27.39
CA PHE A 34 -17.02 -13.56 26.43
C PHE A 34 -17.55 -14.88 27.02
N GLU A 35 -16.71 -15.70 27.64
CA GLU A 35 -17.11 -16.97 28.27
C GLU A 35 -18.18 -16.77 29.34
N ASP A 36 -18.01 -15.76 30.20
CA ASP A 36 -18.98 -15.41 31.23
C ASP A 36 -20.33 -15.00 30.61
N ALA A 37 -20.31 -14.20 29.54
CA ALA A 37 -21.52 -13.80 28.82
C ALA A 37 -22.16 -14.96 28.04
N PHE A 38 -21.34 -15.88 27.53
CA PHE A 38 -21.76 -17.04 26.74
C PHE A 38 -22.43 -18.11 27.62
N ALA A 39 -21.86 -18.37 28.80
CA ALA A 39 -22.42 -19.29 29.79
C ALA A 39 -23.79 -18.86 30.31
N SER A 40 -24.11 -17.56 30.24
CA SER A 40 -25.44 -17.04 30.63
C SER A 40 -26.55 -17.30 29.60
N ARG A 41 -26.26 -17.92 28.44
CA ARG A 41 -27.22 -18.16 27.35
C ARG A 41 -27.70 -19.61 27.32
N THR A 42 -29.02 -19.78 27.37
CA THR A 42 -29.66 -21.09 27.54
C THR A 42 -29.91 -21.85 26.25
N THR A 43 -30.17 -21.17 25.12
CA THR A 43 -30.50 -21.85 23.86
C THR A 43 -29.29 -21.93 22.91
N PRO A 44 -29.13 -23.04 22.16
CA PRO A 44 -28.10 -23.16 21.12
C PRO A 44 -28.17 -22.05 20.07
N GLU A 45 -29.38 -21.60 19.71
CA GLU A 45 -29.60 -20.57 18.70
C GLU A 45 -29.09 -19.20 19.17
N GLU A 46 -29.33 -18.83 20.43
CA GLU A 46 -28.80 -17.59 21.02
C GLU A 46 -27.27 -17.61 21.09
N ARG A 47 -26.70 -18.76 21.47
CA ARG A 47 -25.24 -18.96 21.53
C ARG A 47 -24.58 -18.86 20.16
N ILE A 48 -25.18 -19.44 19.13
CA ILE A 48 -24.68 -19.30 17.75
C ILE A 48 -24.77 -17.85 17.29
N ALA A 49 -25.91 -17.18 17.52
CA ALA A 49 -26.12 -15.80 17.08
C ALA A 49 -25.13 -14.82 17.73
N ILE A 50 -24.84 -14.96 19.02
CA ILE A 50 -23.87 -14.09 19.71
C ILE A 50 -22.45 -14.35 19.23
N CYS A 51 -22.08 -15.61 18.96
CA CYS A 51 -20.79 -15.96 18.36
C CYS A 51 -20.62 -15.27 17.00
N GLU A 52 -21.61 -15.37 16.12
CA GLU A 52 -21.56 -14.76 14.78
C GLU A 52 -21.42 -13.24 14.86
N GLN A 53 -22.20 -12.58 15.73
CA GLN A 53 -22.10 -11.14 15.96
C GLN A 53 -20.71 -10.71 16.40
N TRP A 54 -20.10 -11.45 17.33
CA TRP A 54 -18.76 -11.17 17.85
C TRP A 54 -17.68 -11.43 16.79
N ILE A 55 -17.80 -12.51 16.02
CA ILE A 55 -16.89 -12.84 14.92
C ILE A 55 -16.91 -11.73 13.87
N ASP A 56 -18.08 -11.25 13.46
CA ASP A 56 -18.19 -10.16 12.48
C ASP A 56 -17.54 -8.87 12.99
N PHE A 57 -17.77 -8.53 14.27
CA PHE A 57 -17.10 -7.40 14.91
C PHE A 57 -15.56 -7.55 14.87
N TYR A 58 -15.02 -8.71 15.22
CA TYR A 58 -13.58 -8.94 15.25
C TYR A 58 -12.95 -9.16 13.89
N ARG A 59 -13.69 -9.68 12.89
CA ARG A 59 -13.27 -9.67 11.48
C ARG A 59 -13.13 -8.24 10.99
N ALA A 60 -14.11 -7.38 11.26
CA ALA A 60 -14.04 -5.95 10.94
C ALA A 60 -12.92 -5.23 11.71
N HIS A 61 -12.66 -5.60 12.97
CA HIS A 61 -11.57 -5.04 13.76
C HIS A 61 -10.20 -5.52 13.28
N ARG A 62 -10.05 -6.81 12.97
CA ARG A 62 -8.85 -7.39 12.35
C ARG A 62 -8.56 -6.71 11.03
N TYR A 63 -9.57 -6.53 10.19
CA TYR A 63 -9.47 -5.76 8.95
C TYR A 63 -8.94 -4.35 9.24
N ARG A 64 -9.59 -3.59 10.13
CA ARG A 64 -9.14 -2.25 10.52
C ARG A 64 -7.72 -2.23 11.08
N LYS A 65 -7.31 -3.22 11.88
CA LYS A 65 -5.96 -3.35 12.44
C LYS A 65 -4.92 -3.69 11.38
N ALA A 66 -5.23 -4.60 10.45
CA ALA A 66 -4.42 -4.88 9.28
C ALA A 66 -4.30 -3.63 8.40
N MET A 67 -5.37 -2.83 8.35
CA MET A 67 -5.40 -1.54 7.68
C MET A 67 -4.74 -0.40 8.47
N ARG A 68 -4.21 -0.61 9.69
CA ARG A 68 -3.46 0.44 10.39
C ARG A 68 -2.02 0.47 9.88
N ARG A 69 -1.61 1.62 9.36
CA ARG A 69 -0.20 1.89 9.04
C ARG A 69 0.65 1.79 10.32
N ARG A 70 1.55 0.80 10.40
CA ARG A 70 2.53 0.73 11.50
C ARG A 70 3.50 1.91 11.41
N ARG A 71 3.94 2.41 12.56
CA ARG A 71 5.04 3.39 12.61
C ARG A 71 6.29 2.79 11.95
N PRO A 72 7.03 3.56 11.11
CA PRO A 72 8.33 3.14 10.62
C PRO A 72 9.32 2.92 11.77
N THR A 73 10.14 1.88 11.68
CA THR A 73 11.29 1.64 12.56
C THR A 73 12.40 2.66 12.27
N SER A 74 13.37 2.78 13.18
CA SER A 74 14.53 3.66 12.96
C SER A 74 15.34 3.24 11.72
N GLN A 75 15.52 1.94 11.50
CA GLN A 75 16.24 1.42 10.33
C GLN A 75 15.56 1.82 9.02
N GLU A 76 14.23 1.76 8.96
CA GLU A 76 13.48 2.16 7.76
C GLU A 76 13.58 3.65 7.46
N ARG A 77 13.71 4.50 8.49
CA ARG A 77 13.86 5.96 8.33
C ARG A 77 15.25 6.34 7.84
N LEU A 78 16.24 5.51 8.17
CA LEU A 78 17.65 5.70 7.80
C LEU A 78 18.02 4.92 6.53
N THR A 79 17.07 4.22 5.92
CA THR A 79 17.32 3.56 4.64
C THR A 79 17.45 4.64 3.56
N PRO A 80 18.53 4.65 2.76
CA PRO A 80 18.71 5.63 1.71
C PRO A 80 17.64 5.52 0.62
N CYS A 81 17.42 6.63 -0.09
CA CYS A 81 16.54 6.66 -1.24
C CYS A 81 17.03 5.69 -2.33
N SER A 82 16.15 4.79 -2.77
CA SER A 82 16.42 3.80 -3.81
C SER A 82 16.69 4.41 -5.19
N ALA A 83 16.32 5.67 -5.42
CA ALA A 83 16.53 6.38 -6.69
C ALA A 83 17.82 7.21 -6.72
N CYS A 84 18.09 7.99 -5.66
CA CYS A 84 19.19 8.96 -5.65
C CYS A 84 20.22 8.75 -4.53
N GLY A 85 20.01 7.80 -3.63
CA GLY A 85 20.92 7.52 -2.51
C GLY A 85 20.83 8.50 -1.33
N TYR A 86 19.90 9.47 -1.34
CA TYR A 86 19.76 10.42 -0.25
C TYR A 86 19.48 9.70 1.09
N PRO A 87 20.22 9.97 2.20
CA PRO A 87 20.26 9.08 3.36
C PRO A 87 18.94 8.92 4.14
N VAL A 88 18.10 9.96 4.14
CA VAL A 88 16.82 9.94 4.86
C VAL A 88 15.69 9.86 3.85
N SER A 89 14.91 8.79 3.93
CA SER A 89 13.82 8.56 2.99
C SER A 89 12.53 8.16 3.70
N HIS A 90 11.43 8.25 2.97
CA HIS A 90 10.13 7.76 3.38
C HIS A 90 9.70 6.62 2.46
N ARG A 91 8.90 5.72 3.03
CA ARG A 91 8.30 4.63 2.27
C ARG A 91 7.35 5.18 1.22
N HIS A 92 7.54 4.73 -0.01
CA HIS A 92 6.65 4.95 -1.12
C HIS A 92 6.11 3.61 -1.63
N HIS A 93 4.81 3.54 -1.86
CA HIS A 93 4.17 2.32 -2.34
C HIS A 93 3.93 2.43 -3.84
N LEU A 94 4.42 1.44 -4.59
CA LEU A 94 4.28 1.47 -6.05
C LEU A 94 2.86 1.09 -6.50
N TRP A 95 2.26 0.04 -5.96
CA TRP A 95 0.91 -0.39 -6.37
C TRP A 95 -0.17 0.05 -5.39
N ASP A 96 -1.38 0.33 -5.89
CA ASP A 96 -2.60 0.60 -5.10
C ASP A 96 -3.05 -0.62 -4.25
N VAL A 97 -2.42 -1.79 -4.45
CA VAL A 97 -2.49 -2.95 -3.54
C VAL A 97 -1.90 -2.62 -2.17
N ALA A 98 -1.14 -1.53 -2.06
CA ALA A 98 -0.66 -0.98 -0.81
C ALA A 98 -1.69 -0.12 -0.11
N THR A 99 -2.93 -0.60 -0.02
CA THR A 99 -3.91 0.06 0.81
C THR A 99 -3.32 0.17 2.22
N HIS A 100 -2.69 -0.87 2.80
CA HIS A 100 -2.07 -0.74 4.12
C HIS A 100 -0.97 -1.78 4.40
N GLY A 101 0.30 -1.35 4.48
CA GLY A 101 1.42 -2.16 5.00
C GLY A 101 2.60 -2.33 4.03
N GLU A 102 3.78 -2.60 4.59
CA GLU A 102 4.96 -3.00 3.82
C GLU A 102 4.67 -4.30 3.08
N ASN A 103 4.98 -4.32 1.79
CA ASN A 103 4.92 -5.50 0.95
C ASN A 103 6.14 -5.48 0.01
N ARG A 104 6.31 -6.54 -0.78
CA ARG A 104 7.44 -6.70 -1.71
C ARG A 104 7.55 -5.60 -2.78
N VAL A 105 6.61 -4.66 -2.84
CA VAL A 105 6.58 -3.56 -3.83
C VAL A 105 6.62 -2.16 -3.20
N THR A 106 7.10 -2.08 -1.96
CA THR A 106 7.44 -0.79 -1.32
C THR A 106 8.87 -0.41 -1.68
N VAL A 107 9.09 0.84 -2.11
CA VAL A 107 10.42 1.43 -2.35
C VAL A 107 10.67 2.60 -1.41
N GLN A 108 11.93 2.92 -1.17
CA GLN A 108 12.32 4.01 -0.27
C GLN A 108 12.65 5.26 -1.08
N LEU A 109 11.90 6.34 -0.92
CA LEU A 109 12.11 7.59 -1.68
C LEU A 109 12.30 8.78 -0.74
N CYS A 110 13.31 9.61 -1.01
CA CYS A 110 13.39 10.92 -0.37
C CYS A 110 12.24 11.82 -0.85
N ALA A 111 11.99 12.92 -0.15
CA ALA A 111 10.87 13.82 -0.47
C ALA A 111 10.86 14.26 -1.95
N ASN A 112 12.03 14.56 -2.53
CA ASN A 112 12.13 15.03 -3.91
C ASN A 112 11.83 13.92 -4.93
N CYS A 113 12.42 12.73 -4.76
CA CYS A 113 12.13 11.59 -5.64
C CYS A 113 10.69 11.10 -5.48
N HIS A 114 10.13 11.19 -4.27
CA HIS A 114 8.75 10.84 -3.98
C HIS A 114 7.78 11.80 -4.68
N GLU A 115 8.03 13.10 -4.60
CA GLU A 115 7.21 14.10 -5.29
C GLU A 115 7.33 13.95 -6.82
N LEU A 116 8.54 13.75 -7.34
CA LEU A 116 8.73 13.53 -8.78
C LEU A 116 7.96 12.31 -9.27
N HIS A 117 7.95 11.21 -8.49
CA HIS A 117 7.13 10.04 -8.82
C HIS A 117 5.65 10.42 -8.97
N HIS A 118 5.07 11.12 -7.99
CA HIS A 118 3.66 11.55 -8.07
C HIS A 118 3.39 12.47 -9.26
N LEU A 119 4.29 13.42 -9.53
CA LEU A 119 4.15 14.33 -10.65
C LEU A 119 4.21 13.59 -11.99
N MET A 120 5.14 12.63 -12.14
CA MET A 120 5.26 11.80 -13.35
C MET A 120 4.04 10.89 -13.51
N TYR A 121 3.62 10.19 -12.46
CA TYR A 121 2.44 9.32 -12.50
C TYR A 121 1.17 10.11 -12.82
N ASN A 122 0.95 11.27 -12.18
CA ASN A 122 -0.22 12.12 -12.47
C ASN A 122 -0.20 12.65 -13.91
N THR A 123 0.98 12.95 -14.45
CA THR A 123 1.13 13.34 -15.86
C THR A 123 0.74 12.19 -16.79
N LEU A 124 1.25 10.97 -16.52
CA LEU A 124 1.14 9.85 -17.45
C LEU A 124 -0.18 9.08 -17.32
N ALA A 125 -0.65 8.82 -16.09
CA ALA A 125 -1.85 8.04 -15.82
C ALA A 125 -3.13 8.90 -15.77
N ARG A 126 -3.03 10.11 -15.20
CA ARG A 126 -4.16 11.03 -14.96
C ARG A 126 -4.25 12.19 -15.95
N ASP A 127 -3.29 12.30 -16.87
CA ASP A 127 -3.18 13.39 -17.85
C ASP A 127 -3.21 14.79 -17.21
N SER A 128 -2.54 14.95 -16.06
CA SER A 128 -2.46 16.22 -15.34
C SER A 128 -1.49 17.19 -16.00
N GLU A 129 -2.03 18.19 -16.71
CA GLU A 129 -1.23 19.26 -17.33
C GLU A 129 -0.46 20.09 -16.29
N ARG A 130 -1.04 20.30 -15.10
CA ARG A 130 -0.33 20.98 -13.99
C ARG A 130 0.93 20.21 -13.58
N SER A 131 0.80 18.89 -13.41
CA SER A 131 1.93 18.04 -13.05
C SER A 131 2.95 17.97 -14.18
N ARG A 132 2.49 17.90 -15.43
CA ARG A 132 3.35 17.86 -16.62
C ARG A 132 4.30 19.05 -16.68
N LYS A 133 3.79 20.27 -16.49
CA LYS A 133 4.62 21.49 -16.46
C LYS A 133 5.74 21.42 -15.42
N LEU A 134 5.44 20.92 -14.23
CA LEU A 134 6.42 20.76 -13.16
C LEU A 134 7.45 19.68 -13.50
N VAL A 135 7.02 18.52 -14.04
CA VAL A 135 7.95 17.47 -14.48
C VAL A 135 8.91 18.01 -15.53
N LEU A 136 8.40 18.66 -16.58
CA LEU A 136 9.24 19.21 -17.65
C LEU A 136 10.26 20.23 -17.13
N HIS A 137 9.86 21.09 -16.18
CA HIS A 137 10.77 22.02 -15.52
C HIS A 137 11.86 21.29 -14.72
N ILE A 138 11.50 20.24 -13.96
CA ILE A 138 12.46 19.42 -13.21
C ILE A 138 13.44 18.73 -14.16
N LEU A 139 12.95 18.13 -15.24
CA LEU A 139 13.78 17.45 -16.26
C LEU A 139 14.79 18.42 -16.90
N ALA A 140 14.38 19.65 -17.19
CA ALA A 140 15.25 20.69 -17.72
C ALA A 140 16.29 21.19 -16.69
N SER A 141 15.96 21.19 -15.40
CA SER A 141 16.78 21.80 -14.33
C SER A 141 18.11 21.11 -14.04
N SER A 142 18.29 19.84 -14.45
CA SER A 142 19.49 19.03 -14.16
C SER A 142 19.78 18.80 -12.66
N ARG A 143 18.85 19.12 -11.76
CA ARG A 143 19.04 19.00 -10.30
C ARG A 143 18.99 17.56 -9.79
N LEU A 144 18.53 16.63 -10.62
CA LEU A 144 18.45 15.20 -10.32
C LEU A 144 19.33 14.43 -11.30
N SER A 145 19.98 13.37 -10.80
CA SER A 145 20.80 12.51 -11.66
C SER A 145 19.94 11.83 -12.72
N PRO A 146 20.45 11.66 -13.96
CA PRO A 146 19.70 10.96 -15.00
C PRO A 146 19.29 9.54 -14.62
N GLN A 147 20.12 8.86 -13.83
CA GLN A 147 19.79 7.54 -13.30
C GLN A 147 18.54 7.56 -12.41
N ALA A 148 18.46 8.51 -11.47
CA ALA A 148 17.30 8.62 -10.58
C ALA A 148 16.00 8.87 -11.36
N VAL A 149 16.05 9.76 -12.36
CA VAL A 149 14.89 10.06 -13.21
C VAL A 149 14.46 8.83 -14.02
N ARG A 150 15.40 8.13 -14.66
CA ARG A 150 15.12 6.88 -15.38
C ARG A 150 14.47 5.83 -14.49
N GLN A 151 14.96 5.69 -13.26
CA GLN A 151 14.43 4.72 -12.31
C GLN A 151 12.99 5.07 -11.87
N ILE A 152 12.72 6.35 -11.59
CA ILE A 152 11.38 6.82 -11.23
C ILE A 152 10.39 6.58 -12.38
N LEU A 153 10.77 6.90 -13.62
CA LEU A 153 9.93 6.61 -14.79
C LEU A 153 9.68 5.09 -14.93
N GLY A 154 10.72 4.27 -14.73
CA GLY A 154 10.59 2.81 -14.75
C GLY A 154 9.54 2.28 -13.77
N TRP A 155 9.53 2.82 -12.54
CA TRP A 155 8.49 2.48 -11.57
C TRP A 155 7.10 2.96 -12.00
N CYS A 156 6.95 4.20 -12.48
CA CYS A 156 5.68 4.70 -13.00
C CYS A 156 5.12 3.77 -14.09
N ARG A 157 5.97 3.34 -15.04
CA ARG A 157 5.57 2.41 -16.10
C ARG A 157 5.14 1.06 -15.56
N ALA A 158 5.85 0.49 -14.60
CA ALA A 158 5.50 -0.79 -14.00
C ALA A 158 4.13 -0.75 -13.29
N ILE A 159 3.82 0.36 -12.61
CA ILE A 159 2.52 0.61 -11.97
C ILE A 159 1.42 0.69 -13.03
N MET A 160 1.61 1.54 -14.03
CA MET A 160 0.63 1.73 -15.10
C MET A 160 0.40 0.45 -15.89
N GLN A 161 1.44 -0.36 -16.14
CA GLN A 161 1.30 -1.68 -16.78
C GLN A 161 0.46 -2.64 -15.94
N TYR A 162 0.62 -2.61 -14.62
CA TYR A 162 -0.24 -3.37 -13.72
C TYR A 162 -1.70 -2.88 -13.80
N GLU A 163 -1.93 -1.57 -13.76
CA GLU A 163 -3.28 -0.99 -13.86
C GLU A 163 -3.96 -1.32 -15.21
N VAL A 164 -3.22 -1.26 -16.32
CA VAL A 164 -3.71 -1.68 -17.65
C VAL A 164 -4.12 -3.15 -17.65
N LYS A 165 -3.30 -4.05 -17.06
CA LYS A 165 -3.63 -5.48 -16.97
C LYS A 165 -4.89 -5.76 -16.15
N ASN A 166 -5.24 -4.88 -15.20
CA ASN A 166 -6.46 -4.99 -14.40
C ASN A 166 -7.64 -4.22 -14.99
N GLY A 167 -7.47 -3.56 -16.16
CA GLY A 167 -8.52 -2.78 -16.81
C GLY A 167 -8.81 -1.43 -16.14
N TRP A 168 -7.92 -0.92 -15.30
CA TRP A 168 -8.09 0.36 -14.60
C TRP A 168 -7.51 1.56 -15.36
N LEU A 169 -6.68 1.28 -16.38
CA LEU A 169 -6.02 2.29 -17.19
C LEU A 169 -6.03 1.87 -18.66
N GLU A 170 -6.10 2.84 -19.57
CA GLU A 170 -6.10 2.61 -21.01
C GLU A 170 -4.72 2.18 -21.52
N ALA A 171 -4.67 1.15 -22.37
CA ALA A 171 -3.43 0.53 -22.83
C ALA A 171 -2.48 1.51 -23.56
N HIS A 172 -3.00 2.56 -24.19
CA HIS A 172 -2.16 3.53 -24.89
C HIS A 172 -1.25 4.33 -23.94
N LYS A 173 -1.62 4.48 -22.66
CA LYS A 173 -0.88 5.28 -21.68
C LYS A 173 0.47 4.69 -21.26
N VAL A 174 0.73 3.42 -21.53
CA VAL A 174 2.04 2.78 -21.26
C VAL A 174 2.95 2.71 -22.47
N SER A 175 2.49 3.21 -23.63
CA SER A 175 3.25 3.22 -24.87
C SER A 175 4.41 4.22 -24.83
N ASP A 176 5.47 3.92 -25.57
CA ASP A 176 6.60 4.85 -25.71
C ASP A 176 6.17 6.15 -26.39
N ARG A 177 5.22 6.09 -27.33
CA ARG A 177 4.63 7.27 -27.96
C ARG A 177 3.98 8.21 -26.95
N TRP A 178 3.22 7.67 -25.99
CA TRP A 178 2.58 8.48 -24.95
C TRP A 178 3.59 9.16 -24.03
N ILE A 179 4.62 8.40 -23.63
CA ILE A 179 5.70 8.93 -22.79
C ILE A 179 6.44 10.05 -23.53
N GLU A 180 6.73 9.85 -24.82
CA GLU A 180 7.36 10.87 -25.64
C GLU A 180 6.49 12.13 -25.74
N GLU A 181 5.20 11.98 -26.05
CA GLU A 181 4.26 13.09 -26.16
C GLU A 181 4.16 13.92 -24.86
N LYS A 182 4.13 13.24 -23.71
CA LYS A 182 3.93 13.92 -22.42
C LYS A 182 5.22 14.48 -21.84
N LEU A 183 6.34 13.79 -21.99
CA LEU A 183 7.58 14.09 -21.27
C LEU A 183 8.74 14.54 -22.15
N HIS A 184 8.61 14.54 -23.49
CA HIS A 184 9.72 14.82 -24.42
C HIS A 184 10.96 13.99 -24.07
N TRP A 185 10.73 12.69 -23.90
CA TRP A 185 11.68 11.81 -23.21
C TRP A 185 12.98 11.64 -24.01
N ALA A 186 12.89 11.52 -25.33
CA ALA A 186 14.06 11.46 -26.20
C ALA A 186 14.93 12.71 -26.07
N ASP A 187 14.32 13.89 -25.97
CA ASP A 187 15.04 15.16 -25.81
C ASP A 187 15.76 15.22 -24.47
N TYR A 188 15.08 14.80 -23.41
CA TYR A 188 15.68 14.67 -22.09
C TYR A 188 16.89 13.72 -22.09
N LEU A 189 16.79 12.55 -22.73
CA LEU A 189 17.89 11.59 -22.80
C LEU A 189 19.12 12.18 -23.52
N ARG A 190 18.92 12.86 -24.66
CA ARG A 190 20.03 13.52 -25.38
C ARG A 190 20.71 14.59 -24.53
N GLN A 191 19.93 15.40 -23.81
CA GLN A 191 20.48 16.40 -22.89
C GLN A 191 21.24 15.75 -21.74
N ALA A 192 20.74 14.64 -21.19
CA ALA A 192 21.37 13.93 -20.10
C ALA A 192 22.72 13.31 -20.51
N GLU A 193 22.82 12.78 -21.73
CA GLU A 193 24.08 12.21 -22.26
C GLU A 193 25.13 13.28 -22.55
N SER A 194 24.72 14.46 -23.01
CA SER A 194 25.65 15.58 -23.25
C SER A 194 26.29 16.18 -21.99
N ARG A 195 25.86 15.74 -20.80
CA ARG A 195 26.27 16.28 -19.49
C ARG A 195 27.13 15.32 -18.68
N VAL A 196 27.34 14.10 -19.17
CA VAL A 196 28.26 13.10 -18.60
C VAL A 196 29.62 13.26 -19.27
#